data_AF-A0A099T492-F1
#
_entry.id   AF-A0A099T492-F1
#
_cell.length_a   1.000
_cell.length_b   1.000
_cell.length_c   1.000
_cell.angle_alpha   90.00
_cell.angle_beta   90.00
_cell.angle_gamma   90.00
#
_symmetry.space_group_name_H-M   'P 1'
#
loop_
_entity.id
_entity.type
_entity.pdbx_description
1 polymer ?
#
loop_
_entity_poly.entity_id
_entity_poly.type
_entity_poly.pdbx_seq_one_letter_code
_entity_poly.pdbx_strand_id
1 'polypeptide(L)' 'MRVVGGMSGGAVLGWDMGAALQLGAALGLSPLIIAELLPPIEAVMVRKINETLQAGSGLT' A
#
# COMPACT_ATOMS: atom_id res chain seq x y z
N MET A 1 -5.22 1.28 -5.85
CA MET A 1 -4.59 0.05 -5.31
C MET A 1 -4.34 -0.90 -6.46
N ARG A 2 -3.12 -1.46 -6.55
CA ARG A 2 -2.74 -2.42 -7.59
C ARG A 2 -2.60 -3.79 -6.94
N VAL A 3 -3.39 -4.76 -7.41
CA VAL A 3 -3.45 -6.11 -6.87
C VAL A 3 -3.32 -7.09 -8.03
N VAL A 4 -2.59 -8.18 -7.81
CA VAL A 4 -2.51 -9.32 -8.71
C VAL A 4 -3.11 -10.54 -8.03
N GLY A 5 -3.83 -11.36 -8.77
CA GLY A 5 -4.39 -12.63 -8.31
C GLY A 5 -3.80 -13.80 -9.10
N GLY A 6 -3.48 -14.90 -8.43
CA GLY A 6 -2.97 -16.12 -9.05
C GLY A 6 -3.32 -17.38 -8.26
N MET A 7 -2.83 -18.52 -8.74
CA MET A 7 -3.14 -19.86 -8.22
C MET A 7 -2.70 -20.08 -6.76
N SER A 8 -1.86 -19.19 -6.23
CA SER A 8 -1.31 -19.17 -4.87
C SER A 8 -1.83 -18.02 -3.99
N GLY A 9 -2.91 -17.35 -4.39
CA GLY A 9 -3.51 -16.23 -3.66
C GLY A 9 -3.30 -14.86 -4.32
N GLY A 10 -3.85 -13.81 -3.69
CA GLY A 10 -3.72 -12.42 -4.12
C GLY A 10 -2.55 -11.69 -3.46
N ALA A 11 -1.87 -10.82 -4.21
CA ALA A 11 -0.80 -9.95 -3.70
C ALA A 11 -1.01 -8.50 -4.10
N VAL A 12 -0.76 -7.59 -3.17
CA VAL A 12 -0.76 -6.15 -3.38
C VAL A 12 0.63 -5.73 -3.85
N LEU A 13 0.68 -4.94 -4.92
CA LEU A 13 1.93 -4.42 -5.49
C LEU A 13 2.19 -2.96 -5.09
N GLY A 14 1.16 -2.26 -4.63
CA GLY A 14 1.24 -0.85 -4.25
C GLY A 14 -0.10 -0.14 -4.34
N TRP A 15 -0.08 1.13 -3.98
CA TRP A 15 -1.23 2.02 -4.02
C TRP A 15 -0.93 3.20 -4.94
N ASP A 16 -1.93 4.07 -5.08
CA ASP A 16 -1.82 5.20 -6.01
C ASP A 16 -1.09 6.34 -5.31
N MET A 17 0.15 6.62 -5.76
CA MET A 17 0.99 7.67 -5.16
C MET A 17 0.42 9.07 -5.39
N GLY A 18 -0.28 9.31 -6.50
CA GLY A 18 -0.89 10.60 -6.79
C GLY A 18 -2.03 10.88 -5.82
N ALA A 19 -2.92 9.92 -5.62
CA ALA A 19 -4.01 9.99 -4.66
C ALA A 19 -3.48 10.14 -3.21
N ALA A 20 -2.38 9.45 -2.89
CA ALA A 20 -1.73 9.56 -1.59
C ALA A 20 -1.18 10.97 -1.31
N LEU A 21 -0.47 11.53 -2.29
CA LEU A 21 0.06 12.90 -2.23
C LEU A 21 -1.07 13.92 -2.14
N GLN A 22 -2.12 13.74 -2.94
CA GLN A 22 -3.27 14.64 -2.95
C GLN A 22 -4.06 14.58 -1.64
N LEU A 23 -4.19 13.40 -1.03
CA LEU A 23 -4.77 13.24 0.29
C LEU A 23 -3.93 13.95 1.36
N GLY A 24 -2.60 13.78 1.33
CA GLY A 24 -1.70 14.49 2.24
C GLY A 24 -1.83 16.02 2.11
N ALA A 25 -1.86 16.52 0.88
CA ALA A 25 -2.07 17.94 0.61
C ALA A 25 -3.45 18.43 1.09
N ALA A 26 -4.51 17.63 0.92
CA ALA A 26 -5.86 17.96 1.39
C ALA A 26 -5.97 18.02 2.93
N LEU A 27 -5.10 17.28 3.64
CA LEU A 27 -4.96 17.36 5.10
C LEU A 27 -4.10 18.54 5.58
N GLY A 28 -3.63 19.39 4.65
CA GLY A 28 -2.80 20.55 4.96
C GLY A 28 -1.32 20.23 5.15
N LEU A 29 -0.87 19.03 4.77
CA LEU A 29 0.53 18.62 4.88
C LEU A 29 1.32 19.12 3.66
N SER A 30 2.59 19.47 3.88
CA SER A 30 3.49 19.88 2.79
C SER A 30 3.68 18.72 1.80
N PRO A 31 3.43 18.93 0.49
CA PRO A 31 3.59 17.88 -0.53
C PRO A 31 5.01 17.29 -0.57
N LEU A 32 6.04 18.09 -0.30
CA LEU A 32 7.43 17.63 -0.23
C LEU A 32 7.65 16.66 0.94
N ILE A 33 7.12 16.98 2.11
CA ILE A 33 7.23 16.11 3.29
C ILE A 33 6.51 14.78 3.01
N ILE A 34 5.33 14.84 2.41
CA ILE A 34 4.55 13.66 2.09
C ILE A 34 5.24 12.81 1.01
N ALA A 35 5.85 13.43 0.00
CA ALA A 35 6.60 12.70 -1.03
C ALA A 35 7.79 11.89 -0.47
N GLU A 36 8.45 12.38 0.58
CA GLU A 36 9.56 11.67 1.23
C GLU A 36 9.07 10.56 2.18
N LEU A 37 7.95 10.78 2.87
CA LEU A 37 7.42 9.81 3.83
C LEU A 37 6.58 8.71 3.18
N LEU A 38 5.97 8.97 2.03
CA LEU A 38 5.08 8.02 1.35
C LEU A 38 5.76 6.71 0.92
N PRO A 39 6.95 6.71 0.30
CA PRO A 39 7.60 5.47 -0.13
C PRO A 39 7.86 4.45 0.99
N PRO A 40 8.45 4.80 2.15
CA PRO A 40 8.63 3.83 3.23
C PRO A 40 7.30 3.37 3.84
N ILE A 41 6.29 4.24 3.90
CA ILE A 41 4.94 3.86 4.38
C ILE A 41 4.30 2.84 3.42
N GLU A 42 4.40 3.05 2.10
CA GLU A 42 3.94 2.09 1.10
C GLU A 42 4.59 0.73 1.31
N ALA A 43 5.91 0.70 1.41
CA ALA A 43 6.65 -0.55 1.56
C ALA A 43 6.17 -1.35 2.79
N VAL A 44 5.97 -0.69 3.92
CA VAL A 44 5.47 -1.34 5.14
C VAL A 44 4.03 -1.81 4.98
N MET A 45 3.14 -0.96 4.45
CA MET A 45 1.73 -1.30 4.25
C MET A 45 1.54 -2.47 3.27
N VAL A 46 2.21 -2.44 2.13
CA VAL A 46 2.18 -3.52 1.13
C VAL A 46 2.66 -4.83 1.74
N ARG A 47 3.80 -4.80 2.48
CA ARG A 47 4.31 -5.98 3.16
C ARG A 47 3.30 -6.54 4.16
N LYS A 48 2.74 -5.67 5.02
CA LYS A 48 1.78 -6.07 6.06
C LYS A 48 0.47 -6.63 5.49
N ILE A 49 -0.05 -6.02 4.43
CA ILE A 49 -1.25 -6.52 3.76
C ILE A 49 -0.96 -7.88 3.13
N ASN A 50 0.17 -8.05 2.45
CA ASN A 50 0.55 -9.33 1.86
C ASN A 50 0.78 -10.43 2.92
N GLU A 51 1.42 -10.11 4.04
CA GLU A 51 1.53 -11.00 5.20
C GLU A 51 0.14 -11.44 5.69
N THR A 52 -0.82 -10.51 5.78
CA THR A 52 -2.20 -10.78 6.22
C THR A 52 -2.95 -11.65 5.22
N LEU A 53 -2.79 -11.39 3.92
CA LEU A 53 -3.41 -12.18 2.84
C LEU A 53 -2.84 -13.61 2.80
N GLN A 54 -1.55 -13.80 3.06
CA GLN A 54 -0.93 -15.12 3.17
C GLN A 54 -1.37 -15.86 4.44
N ALA A 55 -1.47 -15.15 5.58
CA ALA A 55 -1.94 -15.76 6.83
C ALA A 55 -3.42 -16.17 6.77
N GLY A 56 -4.28 -15.38 6.11
CA GLY A 56 -5.69 -15.68 5.93
C GLY A 56 -5.98 -16.77 4.88
N SER A 57 -5.04 -17.06 3.99
CA SER A 57 -5.16 -18.15 2.99
C SER A 57 -4.65 -19.50 3.50
N GLY A 58 -4.10 -19.58 4.71
CA GLY A 58 -3.62 -20.81 5.34
C GLY A 58 -4.64 -21.63 6.13
N LEU A 59 -5.95 -21.31 6.07
CA LEU A 59 -7.01 -22.00 6.83
C LEU A 59 -8.15 -22.58 5.96
N THR A 60 -7.86 -22.93 4.71
CA THR A 60 -8.80 -23.66 3.83
C THR A 60 -8.12 -24.83 3.16
#